data_AF-A0A645I425-F1
#
_entry.id   AF-A0A645I425-F1
#
_cell.length_a   1.000
_cell.length_b   1.000
_cell.length_c   1.000
_cell.angle_alpha   90.00
_cell.angle_beta   90.00
_cell.angle_gamma   90.00
#
_symmetry.space_group_name_H-M   'P 1'
#
loop_
_entity.id
_entity.type
_entity.pdbx_description
1 polymer ?
#
loop_
_entity_poly.entity_id
_entity_poly.type
_entity_poly.pdbx_seq_one_letter_code
_entity_poly.pdbx_strand_id
1 'polypeptide(L)'
;MLFGGPVGALTGFFGHMVSAMLSGFPLSLPLHIGVALEMAVICYITGVLAKDGGKKVALAAVLAFVLNGFVSPAILIVWPGLGMGAYLTYLLPLALASGVNAFFALALYYPIQKAKEKMAAVKNEKG
;
A
#
# COMPACT_ATOMS: atom_id res chain seq x y z
N MET A 1 0.71 -1.97 7.48
CA MET A 1 1.67 -2.75 8.31
C MET A 1 1.85 -2.17 9.71
N LEU A 2 2.32 -0.93 9.85
CA LEU A 2 2.62 -0.34 11.17
C LEU A 2 1.39 0.07 12.00
N PHE A 3 0.37 0.64 11.36
CA PHE A 3 -0.82 1.20 12.03
C PHE A 3 -1.99 0.21 12.19
N GLY A 4 -1.82 -1.04 11.77
CA GLY A 4 -2.90 -2.05 11.73
C GLY A 4 -3.81 -1.93 10.50
N GLY A 5 -4.82 -2.81 10.43
CA GLY A 5 -5.70 -2.96 9.25
C GLY A 5 -6.57 -1.74 8.95
N PRO A 6 -7.48 -1.31 9.84
CA PRO A 6 -8.43 -0.23 9.54
C PRO A 6 -7.75 1.13 9.28
N VAL A 7 -6.78 1.51 10.10
CA VAL A 7 -6.03 2.77 9.92
C VAL A 7 -5.20 2.71 8.64
N GLY A 8 -4.55 1.56 8.38
CA GLY A 8 -3.83 1.34 7.13
C GLY A 8 -4.71 1.45 5.89
N ALA A 9 -5.95 0.95 5.94
CA ALA A 9 -6.90 1.05 4.85
C ALA A 9 -7.24 2.51 4.49
N LEU A 10 -7.54 3.33 5.51
CA LEU A 10 -7.81 4.75 5.32
C LEU A 10 -6.57 5.49 4.80
N THR A 11 -5.39 5.21 5.36
CA THR A 11 -4.14 5.80 4.88
C THR A 11 -3.86 5.43 3.42
N GLY A 12 -4.10 4.17 3.02
CA GLY A 12 -3.96 3.72 1.64
C GLY A 12 -4.92 4.43 0.68
N PHE A 13 -6.20 4.50 1.05
CA PHE A 13 -7.22 5.20 0.27
C PHE A 13 -6.87 6.68 0.05
N PHE A 14 -6.69 7.43 1.14
CA PHE A 14 -6.42 8.86 1.06
C PHE A 14 -5.04 9.16 0.49
N GLY A 15 -4.04 8.31 0.77
CA GLY A 15 -2.71 8.42 0.16
C GLY A 15 -2.78 8.34 -1.36
N HIS A 16 -3.51 7.36 -1.90
CA HIS A 16 -3.71 7.25 -3.34
C HIS A 16 -4.46 8.47 -3.91
N MET A 17 -5.53 8.92 -3.25
CA MET A 17 -6.30 10.10 -3.68
C MET A 17 -5.47 11.37 -3.71
N VAL A 18 -4.67 11.64 -2.68
CA VAL A 18 -3.81 12.81 -2.62
C VAL A 18 -2.73 12.75 -3.69
N SER A 19 -2.05 11.60 -3.86
CA SER A 19 -1.05 11.44 -4.93
C SER A 19 -1.63 11.60 -6.34
N ALA A 20 -2.81 11.04 -6.58
CA ALA A 20 -3.52 11.15 -7.86
C ALA A 20 -3.98 12.59 -8.14
N MET A 21 -4.47 13.28 -7.11
CA MET A 21 -4.88 14.69 -7.19
C MET A 21 -3.69 15.59 -7.55
N LEU A 22 -2.53 15.38 -6.92
CA LEU A 22 -1.31 16.13 -7.22
C LEU A 22 -0.79 15.88 -8.65
N SER A 23 -1.15 14.75 -9.25
CA SER A 23 -0.80 14.39 -10.63
C SER A 23 -1.91 14.75 -11.64
N GLY A 24 -3.01 15.36 -11.19
CA GLY A 24 -4.12 15.80 -12.05
C GLY A 24 -5.06 14.69 -12.56
N PHE A 25 -5.10 13.52 -11.91
CA PHE A 25 -5.94 12.37 -12.31
C PHE A 25 -5.77 11.94 -13.78
N PRO A 26 -4.57 11.46 -14.18
CA PRO A 26 -4.22 11.18 -15.58
C PRO A 26 -5.17 10.20 -16.30
N LEU A 27 -5.77 9.27 -15.56
CA LEU A 27 -6.71 8.25 -16.04
C LEU A 27 -8.17 8.49 -15.62
N SER A 28 -8.52 9.72 -15.24
CA SER A 28 -9.81 10.14 -14.68
C SER A 28 -10.05 9.82 -13.20
N LEU A 29 -10.90 10.63 -12.56
CA LEU A 29 -11.23 10.52 -11.14
C LEU A 29 -11.94 9.20 -10.76
N PRO A 30 -12.93 8.68 -11.53
CA PRO A 30 -13.61 7.43 -11.18
C PRO A 30 -12.68 6.21 -11.12
N LEU A 31 -11.71 6.11 -12.04
CA LEU A 31 -10.74 5.01 -12.05
C LEU A 31 -9.86 5.06 -10.79
N HIS A 32 -9.39 6.25 -10.41
CA HIS A 32 -8.58 6.39 -9.21
C HIS A 32 -9.37 6.06 -7.95
N ILE A 33 -10.67 6.38 -7.87
CA ILE A 33 -11.51 5.96 -6.74
C ILE A 33 -11.57 4.43 -6.66
N GLY A 34 -11.75 3.75 -7.80
CA GLY A 34 -11.70 2.29 -7.87
C GLY A 34 -10.38 1.72 -7.33
N VAL A 35 -9.25 2.22 -7.83
CA VAL A 35 -7.91 1.81 -7.37
C VAL A 35 -7.69 2.18 -5.90
N ALA A 36 -8.19 3.31 -5.41
CA ALA A 36 -8.08 3.70 -4.01
C ALA A 36 -8.81 2.73 -3.08
N LEU A 37 -9.96 2.18 -3.51
CA LEU A 37 -10.67 1.14 -2.76
C LEU A 37 -9.86 -0.17 -2.73
N GLU A 38 -9.27 -0.58 -3.85
CA GLU A 38 -8.36 -1.73 -3.89
C GLU A 38 -7.16 -1.53 -2.96
N MET A 39 -6.56 -0.33 -2.98
CA MET A 39 -5.49 0.08 -2.06
C MET A 39 -5.93 -0.02 -0.60
N ALA A 40 -7.14 0.43 -0.27
CA ALA A 40 -7.69 0.31 1.08
C ALA A 40 -7.75 -1.16 1.53
N VAL A 41 -8.24 -2.05 0.66
CA VAL A 41 -8.32 -3.50 0.92
C VAL A 41 -6.94 -4.12 1.08
N ILE A 42 -5.99 -3.81 0.20
CA ILE A 42 -4.62 -4.32 0.26
C ILE A 42 -3.93 -3.85 1.54
N CYS A 43 -4.06 -2.56 1.89
CA CYS A 43 -3.50 -2.02 3.13
C CYS A 43 -4.16 -2.61 4.39
N TYR A 44 -5.46 -2.92 4.33
CA TYR A 44 -6.16 -3.63 5.41
C TYR A 44 -5.57 -5.03 5.61
N ILE A 45 -5.52 -5.85 4.55
CA ILE A 45 -5.04 -7.24 4.59
C ILE A 45 -3.60 -7.28 5.08
N THR A 46 -2.72 -6.46 4.50
CA THR A 46 -1.30 -6.41 4.87
C THR A 46 -1.09 -5.83 6.27
N GLY A 47 -1.97 -4.93 6.72
CA GLY A 47 -2.00 -4.42 8.09
C GLY A 47 -2.41 -5.48 9.12
N VAL A 48 -3.40 -6.31 8.81
CA VAL A 48 -3.82 -7.45 9.65
C VAL A 48 -2.73 -8.52 9.69
N LEU A 49 -2.15 -8.85 8.54
CA LEU A 49 -1.13 -9.90 8.43
C LEU A 49 0.16 -9.55 9.17
N ALA A 50 0.57 -8.28 9.12
CA ALA A 50 1.77 -7.80 9.80
C ALA A 50 1.57 -7.55 11.32
N LYS A 51 0.36 -7.74 11.87
CA LYS A 51 0.02 -7.39 13.26
C LYS A 51 0.93 -8.04 14.30
N ASP A 52 1.29 -9.31 14.10
CA ASP A 52 2.12 -10.07 15.05
C ASP A 52 3.63 -9.90 14.79
N GLY A 53 4.01 -9.08 13.80
CA GLY A 53 5.41 -8.83 13.46
C GLY A 53 6.15 -10.05 12.88
N GLY A 54 7.48 -10.01 12.97
CA GLY A 54 8.36 -11.11 12.55
C GLY A 54 8.32 -11.42 11.05
N LYS A 55 8.35 -12.71 10.71
CA LYS A 55 8.36 -13.19 9.30
C LYS A 55 7.10 -12.80 8.51
N LYS A 56 5.98 -12.56 9.20
CA LYS A 56 4.71 -12.16 8.56
C LYS A 56 4.78 -10.77 7.91
N VAL A 57 5.69 -9.91 8.37
CA VAL A 57 5.91 -8.57 7.79
C VAL A 57 6.51 -8.68 6.38
N ALA A 58 7.50 -9.57 6.20
CA ALA A 58 8.07 -9.86 4.89
C ALA A 58 7.01 -10.42 3.93
N LEU A 59 6.19 -11.36 4.41
CA LEU A 59 5.07 -11.90 3.63
C LEU A 59 4.06 -10.80 3.26
N ALA A 60 3.72 -9.91 4.19
CA ALA A 60 2.82 -8.78 3.93
C ALA A 60 3.40 -7.84 2.86
N ALA A 61 4.72 -7.62 2.83
CA ALA A 61 5.37 -6.81 1.81
C ALA A 61 5.37 -7.48 0.43
N VAL A 62 5.61 -8.79 0.37
CA VAL A 62 5.49 -9.56 -0.88
C VAL A 62 4.05 -9.54 -1.40
N LEU A 63 3.06 -9.72 -0.52
CA LEU A 63 1.65 -9.63 -0.89
C LEU A 63 1.27 -8.22 -1.36
N ALA A 64 1.73 -7.18 -0.67
CA ALA A 64 1.55 -5.80 -1.11
C ALA A 64 2.14 -5.60 -2.51
N PHE A 65 3.35 -6.11 -2.75
CA PHE A 65 4.02 -6.00 -4.03
C PHE A 65 3.21 -6.65 -5.17
N VAL A 66 2.79 -7.90 -4.97
CA VAL A 66 2.06 -8.68 -5.97
C VAL A 66 0.68 -8.08 -6.23
N LEU A 67 -0.06 -7.79 -5.17
CA LEU A 67 -1.42 -7.27 -5.30
C LEU A 67 -1.43 -5.89 -5.95
N ASN A 68 -0.51 -5.00 -5.58
CA ASN A 68 -0.46 -3.63 -6.08
C ASN A 68 0.20 -3.54 -7.47
N GLY A 69 1.21 -4.36 -7.73
CA GLY A 69 1.98 -4.32 -8.98
C GLY A 69 1.33 -5.10 -10.14
N PHE A 70 0.57 -6.15 -9.86
CA PHE A 70 0.05 -7.06 -10.90
C PHE A 70 -1.47 -7.21 -10.84
N VAL A 71 -2.06 -7.33 -9.65
CA VAL A 71 -3.50 -7.61 -9.51
C VAL A 71 -4.35 -6.36 -9.66
N SER A 72 -4.06 -5.28 -8.93
CA SER A 72 -4.78 -4.00 -9.03
C SER A 72 -4.79 -3.44 -10.46
N PRO A 73 -3.67 -3.42 -11.21
CA PRO A 73 -3.69 -2.94 -12.59
C PRO A 73 -4.57 -3.77 -13.53
N ALA A 74 -4.99 -4.98 -13.16
CA ALA A 74 -5.91 -5.77 -13.97
C ALA A 74 -7.28 -5.07 -14.14
N ILE A 75 -7.64 -4.12 -13.27
CA ILE A 75 -8.84 -3.29 -13.46
C ILE A 75 -8.80 -2.52 -14.79
N LEU A 76 -7.61 -2.16 -15.29
CA LEU A 76 -7.43 -1.47 -16.56
C LEU A 76 -7.87 -2.32 -17.75
N ILE A 77 -7.84 -3.65 -17.63
CA ILE A 77 -8.26 -4.59 -18.68
C ILE A 77 -9.77 -4.52 -18.90
N VAL A 78 -10.53 -4.44 -17.80
CA VAL A 78 -12.00 -4.43 -17.82
C VAL A 78 -12.57 -3.01 -17.88
N TRP A 79 -11.76 -1.99 -17.62
CA TRP A 79 -12.21 -0.60 -17.61
C TRP A 79 -12.57 -0.12 -19.03
N PRO A 80 -13.74 0.55 -19.20
CA PRO A 80 -14.16 1.06 -20.50
C PRO A 80 -13.10 1.98 -21.13
N GLY A 81 -12.64 1.63 -22.33
CA GLY A 81 -11.72 2.45 -23.14
C GLY A 81 -10.22 2.23 -22.92
N LEU A 82 -9.79 1.31 -22.03
CA LEU A 82 -8.36 1.02 -21.78
C LEU A 82 -7.92 -0.34 -22.33
N GLY A 83 -8.53 -1.42 -21.86
CA GLY A 83 -8.25 -2.78 -22.33
C GLY A 83 -6.84 -3.28 -22.00
N MET A 84 -6.46 -4.39 -22.64
CA MET A 84 -5.18 -5.08 -22.38
C MET A 84 -3.93 -4.23 -22.72
N GLY A 85 -4.03 -3.34 -23.72
CA GLY A 85 -2.91 -2.47 -24.12
C GLY A 85 -2.51 -1.49 -23.02
N ALA A 86 -3.49 -0.91 -22.31
CA ALA A 86 -3.22 -0.07 -21.15
C ALA A 86 -2.55 -0.86 -20.03
N TYR A 87 -3.05 -2.07 -19.71
CA TYR A 87 -2.43 -2.94 -18.71
C TYR A 87 -0.95 -3.19 -19.01
N LEU A 88 -0.59 -3.60 -20.23
CA LEU A 88 0.80 -3.88 -20.60
C LEU A 88 1.70 -2.63 -20.56
N THR A 89 1.16 -1.46 -20.91
CA THR A 89 1.89 -0.18 -20.86
C THR A 89 2.23 0.21 -19.43
N TYR A 90 1.30 -0.04 -18.51
CA TYR A 90 1.41 0.36 -17.11
C TYR A 90 2.01 -0.72 -16.21
N LEU A 91 2.09 -1.98 -16.66
CA LEU A 91 2.58 -3.10 -15.86
C LEU A 91 3.99 -2.90 -15.33
N LEU A 92 4.94 -2.51 -16.19
CA LEU A 92 6.33 -2.30 -15.79
C LEU A 92 6.49 -1.13 -14.79
N PRO A 93 5.97 0.09 -15.06
CA PRO A 93 6.10 1.19 -14.10
C PRO A 93 5.37 0.91 -12.78
N LEU A 94 4.21 0.27 -12.78
CA LEU A 94 3.51 -0.10 -11.54
C LEU A 94 4.22 -1.20 -10.77
N ALA A 95 4.78 -2.21 -11.44
CA ALA A 95 5.59 -3.22 -10.77
C ALA A 95 6.83 -2.58 -10.10
N LEU A 96 7.52 -1.67 -10.78
CA LEU A 96 8.65 -0.95 -10.20
C LEU A 96 8.24 -0.07 -9.00
N ALA A 97 7.19 0.72 -9.15
CA ALA A 97 6.67 1.57 -8.07
C ALA A 97 6.23 0.73 -6.86
N SER A 98 5.54 -0.38 -7.10
CA SER A 98 5.14 -1.35 -6.09
C SER A 98 6.34 -1.98 -5.38
N GLY A 99 7.40 -2.31 -6.13
CA GLY A 99 8.65 -2.86 -5.58
C GLY A 99 9.35 -1.87 -4.66
N VAL A 100 9.42 -0.60 -5.06
CA VAL A 100 9.95 0.49 -4.24
C VAL A 100 9.11 0.67 -2.97
N ASN A 101 7.77 0.64 -3.09
CA ASN A 101 6.87 0.74 -1.93
C ASN A 101 7.07 -0.42 -0.94
N ALA A 102 7.17 -1.66 -1.43
CA ALA A 102 7.41 -2.82 -0.58
C ALA A 102 8.80 -2.77 0.10
N PHE A 103 9.82 -2.32 -0.62
CA PHE A 103 11.16 -2.11 -0.06
C PHE A 103 11.13 -1.09 1.08
N PHE A 104 10.56 0.10 0.85
CA PHE A 104 10.45 1.12 1.89
C PHE A 104 9.59 0.68 3.07
N ALA A 105 8.50 -0.06 2.82
CA ALA A 105 7.68 -0.60 3.88
C ALA A 105 8.52 -1.50 4.82
N LEU A 106 9.38 -2.36 4.28
CA LEU A 106 10.27 -3.20 5.08
C LEU A 106 11.40 -2.42 5.74
N ALA A 107 12.06 -1.54 4.99
CA ALA A 107 13.18 -0.75 5.47
C ALA A 107 12.79 0.17 6.63
N LEU A 108 11.58 0.74 6.61
CA LEU A 108 11.08 1.66 7.62
C LEU A 108 10.35 0.96 8.77
N TYR A 109 9.81 -0.25 8.57
CA TYR A 109 9.04 -0.94 9.61
C TYR A 109 9.87 -1.18 10.89
N TYR A 110 11.05 -1.79 10.76
CA TYR A 110 11.89 -2.13 11.91
C TYR A 110 12.41 -0.93 12.72
N PRO A 111 12.98 0.13 12.11
CA PRO A 111 13.46 1.28 12.87
C PRO A 111 12.30 2.00 13.59
N ILE A 112 11.13 2.12 12.96
CA ILE A 112 9.97 2.77 13.57
C ILE A 112 9.40 1.92 14.71
N GLN A 113 9.31 0.60 14.55
CA GLN A 113 8.85 -0.29 15.62
C GLN A 113 9.76 -0.17 16.85
N LYS A 114 11.08 -0.22 16.65
CA LYS A 114 12.07 -0.08 17.74
C LYS A 114 11.97 1.28 18.45
N ALA A 115 11.75 2.36 17.69
CA ALA A 115 11.55 3.69 18.27
C ALA A 115 10.27 3.76 19.13
N LYS A 116 9.18 3.13 18.65
CA LYS A 116 7.91 3.06 19.37
C LYS A 116 8.02 2.28 20.69
N GLU A 117 8.73 1.16 20.68
CA GLU A 117 9.02 0.36 21.89
C GLU A 117 9.83 1.15 22.92
N LYS A 118 10.89 1.85 22.48
CA LYS A 118 11.70 2.72 23.36
C LYS A 118 10.87 3.84 23.99
N MET A 119 10.03 4.52 23.21
CA MET A 119 9.20 5.61 23.74
C MET A 119 8.13 5.10 24.73
N ALA A 120 7.60 3.90 24.52
CA ALA A 120 6.69 3.27 25.46
C ALA A 120 7.37 2.94 26.80
N ALA A 121 8.61 2.43 26.77
CA ALA A 121 9.39 2.17 27.98
C ALA A 121 9.63 3.45 28.81
N VAL A 122 10.07 4.54 28.17
CA VAL A 122 10.31 5.84 28.84
C VAL A 122 9.03 6.40 29.48
N LYS A 123 7.87 6.17 28.88
CA LYS A 123 6.58 6.64 29.44
C LYS A 123 6.19 5.85 30.69
N ASN A 124 6.47 4.55 30.74
CA ASN A 124 6.17 3.69 31.88
C ASN A 124 7.10 3.93 33.08
N GLU A 125 8.33 4.40 32.86
CA GLU A 125 9.26 4.76 33.95
C GLU A 125 8.90 6.10 34.62
N LYS A 126 8.02 6.91 34.02
CA LYS A 126 7.63 8.24 34.49
C LYS A 126 6.20 8.31 35.07
N GLY A 127 5.46 7.20 35.09
CA GLY A 127 4.10 7.09 35.63
C GLY A 127 4.06 6.17 36.82
#